data_AF-A0A936GLY4-F1
#
_entry.id   AF-A0A936GLY4-F1
#
_cell.length_a   1.000
_cell.length_b   1.000
_cell.length_c   1.000
_cell.angle_alpha   90.00
_cell.angle_beta   90.00
_cell.angle_gamma   90.00
#
_symmetry.space_group_name_H-M   'P 1'
#
loop_
_entity.id
_entity.type
_entity.pdbx_description
1 polymer ?
#
loop_
_entity_poly.entity_id
_entity_poly.type
_entity_poly.pdbx_seq_one_letter_code
_entity_poly.pdbx_strand_id
1 'polypeptide(L)'
;MADESERELYRLHREGQNRYTYFLLAGAATAIGFWLTQTRELALNPTQIPLGLAVLAWSASFFCGCKQLQYISSTLYNNAELLKIEAGRHPISGRHPEAIQIGSQVLRKILEDDSNTCGKFGAWQFRFLIYGSLLYITWHVFEMWARTV
;
A
#
# COMPACT_ATOMS: atom_id res chain seq x y z
N MET A 1 6.87 15.26 29.15
CA MET A 1 6.70 13.80 29.36
C MET A 1 5.63 13.22 28.45
N ALA A 2 4.38 13.73 28.43
CA ALA A 2 3.35 13.24 27.49
C ALA A 2 3.73 13.39 26.00
N ASP A 3 4.31 14.52 25.59
CA ASP A 3 4.71 14.77 24.18
C ASP A 3 5.79 13.79 23.66
N GLU A 4 6.67 13.29 24.53
CA GLU A 4 7.72 12.34 24.12
C GLU A 4 7.17 10.92 23.95
N SER A 5 6.34 10.47 24.89
CA SER A 5 5.63 9.18 24.80
C SER A 5 4.70 9.13 23.58
N GLU A 6 3.98 10.23 23.30
CA GLU A 6 3.11 10.31 22.12
C GLU A 6 3.91 10.22 20.81
N ARG A 7 4.99 10.99 20.69
CA ARG A 7 5.88 10.93 19.52
C ARG A 7 6.48 9.55 19.32
N GLU A 8 6.88 8.90 20.41
CA GLU A 8 7.41 7.54 20.35
C GLU A 8 6.34 6.54 19.88
N LEU A 9 5.12 6.63 20.40
CA LEU A 9 4.00 5.78 19.98
C LEU A 9 3.70 5.97 18.50
N TYR A 10 3.66 7.22 18.00
CA TYR A 10 3.48 7.50 16.57
C TYR A 10 4.59 6.90 15.72
N ARG A 11 5.85 7.01 16.17
CA ARG A 11 6.99 6.40 15.49
C ARG A 11 6.84 4.88 15.38
N LEU A 12 6.53 4.22 16.50
CA LEU A 12 6.34 2.77 16.54
C LEU A 12 5.17 2.33 15.67
N HIS A 13 4.06 3.07 15.69
CA HIS A 13 2.90 2.77 14.83
C HIS A 13 3.26 2.88 13.35
N ARG A 14 3.96 3.95 12.95
CA ARG A 14 4.40 4.16 11.55
C ARG A 14 5.37 3.07 11.09
N GLU A 15 6.29 2.68 11.96
CA GLU A 15 7.24 1.62 11.67
C GLU A 15 6.54 0.26 11.49
N GLY A 16 5.58 -0.05 12.37
CA GLY A 16 4.74 -1.23 12.26
C GLY A 16 3.95 -1.27 10.93
N GLN A 17 3.33 -0.15 10.55
CA GLN A 17 2.63 -0.04 9.27
C GLN A 17 3.55 -0.28 8.07
N ASN A 18 4.74 0.32 8.05
CA ASN A 18 5.71 0.13 6.97
C ASN A 18 6.13 -1.35 6.85
N ARG A 19 6.50 -1.98 7.97
CA ARG A 19 6.88 -3.41 8.00
C ARG A 19 5.74 -4.30 7.49
N TYR A 20 4.50 -3.98 7.88
CA TYR A 20 3.32 -4.70 7.43
C TYR A 20 3.10 -4.57 5.90
N THR A 21 3.21 -3.37 5.33
CA THR A 21 3.09 -3.17 3.87
C THR A 21 4.18 -3.94 3.11
N TYR A 22 5.43 -3.94 3.59
CA TYR A 22 6.51 -4.72 2.98
C TYR A 22 6.29 -6.23 3.08
N PHE A 23 5.76 -6.71 4.20
CA PHE A 23 5.38 -8.12 4.36
C PHE A 23 4.32 -8.53 3.33
N LEU A 24 3.28 -7.72 3.13
CA LEU A 24 2.25 -7.99 2.12
C LEU A 24 2.81 -7.92 0.68
N LEU A 25 3.70 -6.98 0.38
CA LEU A 25 4.38 -6.89 -0.93
C LEU A 25 5.21 -8.14 -1.21
N ALA A 26 5.98 -8.61 -0.22
CA ALA A 26 6.77 -9.84 -0.34
C ALA A 26 5.87 -11.06 -0.57
N GLY A 27 4.75 -11.16 0.16
CA GLY A 27 3.75 -12.20 -0.04
C GLY A 27 3.16 -12.21 -1.45
N ALA A 28 2.74 -11.05 -1.95
CA ALA A 28 2.21 -10.90 -3.31
C ALA A 28 3.26 -11.27 -4.38
N ALA A 29 4.49 -10.77 -4.25
CA ALA A 29 5.58 -11.08 -5.19
C ALA A 29 5.94 -12.57 -5.19
N THR A 30 5.95 -13.21 -4.02
CA THR A 30 6.20 -14.65 -3.88
C THR A 30 5.10 -15.45 -4.55
N ALA A 31 3.83 -15.08 -4.37
CA ALA A 31 2.71 -15.75 -5.00
C ALA A 31 2.74 -15.63 -6.54
N ILE A 32 3.09 -14.46 -7.07
CA ILE A 32 3.30 -14.24 -8.51
C ILE A 32 4.48 -15.10 -9.03
N GLY A 33 5.60 -15.14 -8.29
CA GLY A 33 6.74 -15.97 -8.64
C GLY A 33 6.40 -17.47 -8.63
N PHE A 34 5.65 -17.92 -7.62
CA PHE A 34 5.19 -19.30 -7.51
C PHE A 34 4.28 -19.69 -8.68
N TRP A 35 3.37 -18.80 -9.09
CA TRP A 35 2.57 -19.00 -10.30
C TRP A 35 3.44 -19.23 -11.54
N LEU A 36 4.44 -18.37 -11.78
CA LEU A 36 5.37 -18.52 -12.92
C LEU A 36 6.09 -19.87 -12.91
N THR A 37 6.49 -20.36 -11.73
CA THR A 37 7.14 -21.67 -11.64
C THR A 37 6.21 -22.84 -11.95
N GLN A 38 4.91 -22.72 -11.63
CA GLN A 38 3.94 -23.77 -11.92
C GLN A 38 3.45 -23.78 -13.36
N THR A 39 3.39 -22.63 -14.03
CA THR A 39 2.86 -22.52 -15.39
C THR A 39 3.89 -22.63 -16.49
N ARG A 40 5.19 -22.72 -16.15
CA ARG A 40 6.29 -22.71 -17.12
C ARG A 40 6.20 -23.78 -18.21
N GLU A 41 5.76 -24.98 -17.85
CA GLU A 41 5.69 -26.14 -18.76
C GLU A 41 4.25 -26.47 -19.20
N LEU A 42 3.27 -25.62 -18.86
CA LEU A 42 1.86 -25.89 -19.15
C LEU A 42 1.42 -25.16 -20.43
N ALA A 43 0.76 -25.89 -21.33
CA ALA A 43 0.03 -25.26 -22.43
C ALA A 43 -1.16 -24.45 -21.89
N LEU A 44 -1.50 -23.36 -22.60
CA LEU A 44 -2.67 -22.53 -22.26
C LEU A 44 -3.95 -23.36 -22.34
N ASN A 45 -4.59 -23.57 -21.20
CA ASN A 45 -5.83 -24.34 -21.09
C ASN A 45 -6.92 -23.45 -20.46
N PRO A 46 -8.17 -23.47 -20.97
CA PRO A 46 -9.29 -22.73 -20.36
C PRO A 46 -9.50 -22.99 -18.86
N THR A 47 -9.08 -24.15 -18.35
CA THR A 47 -9.10 -24.45 -16.90
C THR A 47 -8.18 -23.54 -16.07
N GLN A 48 -7.27 -22.79 -16.68
CA GLN A 48 -6.35 -21.85 -16.02
C GLN A 48 -6.94 -20.44 -15.85
N ILE A 49 -8.16 -20.16 -16.30
CA ILE A 49 -8.80 -18.84 -16.13
C ILE A 49 -8.84 -18.42 -14.65
N PRO A 50 -9.26 -19.26 -13.68
CA PRO A 50 -9.30 -18.87 -12.27
C PRO A 50 -7.89 -18.60 -11.70
N LEU A 51 -6.88 -19.33 -12.18
CA LEU A 51 -5.48 -19.09 -11.86
C LEU A 51 -5.00 -17.73 -12.37
N GLY A 52 -5.35 -17.37 -13.61
CA GLY A 52 -5.05 -16.05 -14.16
C GLY A 52 -5.68 -14.92 -13.37
N LEU A 53 -6.93 -15.08 -12.94
CA LEU A 53 -7.61 -14.11 -12.06
C LEU A 53 -6.92 -13.99 -10.69
N ALA A 54 -6.40 -15.08 -10.12
CA ALA A 54 -5.63 -15.04 -8.89
C ALA A 54 -4.36 -14.18 -9.04
N VAL A 55 -3.64 -14.32 -10.15
CA VAL A 55 -2.43 -13.53 -10.44
C VAL A 55 -2.75 -12.06 -10.65
N LEU A 56 -3.85 -11.74 -11.35
CA LEU A 56 -4.31 -10.36 -11.50
C LEU A 56 -4.65 -9.74 -10.14
N ALA A 57 -5.28 -10.50 -9.24
CA ALA A 57 -5.56 -10.06 -7.88
C ALA A 57 -4.25 -9.82 -7.09
N TRP A 58 -3.28 -10.74 -7.11
CA TRP A 58 -1.99 -10.50 -6.46
C TRP A 58 -1.22 -9.32 -7.06
N SER A 59 -1.30 -9.12 -8.37
CA SER A 59 -0.68 -7.97 -9.06
C SER A 59 -1.34 -6.66 -8.65
N ALA A 60 -2.67 -6.64 -8.54
CA ALA A 60 -3.41 -5.48 -8.02
C ALA A 60 -3.04 -5.19 -6.54
N SER A 61 -2.89 -6.24 -5.73
CA SER A 61 -2.38 -6.13 -4.36
C SER A 61 -0.99 -5.47 -4.33
N PHE A 62 -0.07 -5.95 -5.17
CA PHE A 62 1.28 -5.41 -5.27
C PHE A 62 1.28 -3.94 -5.68
N PHE A 63 0.49 -3.58 -6.70
CA PHE A 63 0.32 -2.19 -7.15
C PHE A 63 -0.22 -1.28 -6.03
N CYS A 64 -1.25 -1.73 -5.30
CA CYS A 64 -1.80 -1.00 -4.16
C CYS A 64 -0.74 -0.78 -3.07
N GLY A 65 0.09 -1.78 -2.77
CA GLY A 65 1.18 -1.66 -1.81
C GLY A 65 2.24 -0.63 -2.22
N CYS A 66 2.64 -0.63 -3.50
CA CYS A 66 3.55 0.39 -4.03
C CYS A 66 2.95 1.80 -3.95
N LYS A 67 1.66 1.94 -4.28
CA LYS A 67 0.96 3.23 -4.16
C LYS A 67 0.86 3.70 -2.72
N GLN A 68 0.58 2.80 -1.78
CA GLN A 68 0.57 3.11 -0.35
C GLN A 68 1.94 3.67 0.11
N LEU A 69 3.04 3.01 -0.27
CA LEU A 69 4.40 3.51 0.03
C LEU A 69 4.67 4.89 -0.58
N GLN A 70 4.19 5.13 -1.80
CA GLN A 70 4.32 6.44 -2.45
C GLN A 70 3.58 7.53 -1.66
N TYR A 71 2.34 7.29 -1.22
CA TYR A 71 1.59 8.24 -0.40
C TYR A 71 2.24 8.44 0.98
N ILE A 72 2.72 7.38 1.63
CA ILE A 72 3.47 7.47 2.90
C ILE A 72 4.67 8.42 2.76
N SER A 73 5.41 8.31 1.66
CA SER A 73 6.55 9.20 1.38
C SER A 73 6.10 10.64 1.12
N SER A 74 5.03 10.83 0.33
CA SER A 74 4.43 12.16 0.06
C SER A 74 3.98 12.83 1.36
N THR A 75 3.23 12.12 2.20
CA THR A 75 2.74 12.62 3.49
C THR A 75 3.91 13.02 4.41
N LEU A 76 5.00 12.25 4.44
CA LEU A 76 6.15 12.60 5.27
C LEU A 76 6.85 13.87 4.76
N TYR A 77 7.01 13.99 3.45
CA TYR A 77 7.58 15.18 2.82
C TYR A 77 6.72 16.43 3.11
N ASN A 78 5.40 16.34 2.90
CA ASN A 78 4.47 17.44 3.16
C ASN A 78 4.42 17.82 4.65
N ASN A 79 4.55 16.86 5.57
CA ASN A 79 4.66 17.18 7.00
C ASN A 79 5.95 17.97 7.31
N ALA A 80 7.07 17.60 6.69
CA ALA A 80 8.32 18.34 6.86
C ALA A 80 8.22 19.77 6.30
N GLU A 81 7.54 19.95 5.17
CA GLU A 81 7.27 21.29 4.62
C GLU A 81 6.32 22.10 5.48
N LEU A 82 5.27 21.49 6.05
CA LEU A 82 4.35 22.15 6.97
C LEU A 82 5.10 22.71 8.19
N LEU A 83 6.00 21.92 8.79
CA LEU A 83 6.84 22.37 9.91
C LEU A 83 7.75 23.56 9.54
N LYS A 84 8.27 23.59 8.31
CA LYS A 84 9.08 24.73 7.81
C LYS A 84 8.24 25.98 7.61
N ILE A 85 7.01 25.85 7.11
CA ILE A 85 6.05 26.95 6.92
C ILE A 85 5.64 27.53 8.27
N GLU A 86 5.26 26.68 9.22
CA GLU A 86 4.89 27.11 10.58
C GLU A 86 6.05 27.77 11.32
N ALA A 87 7.30 27.33 11.06
CA ALA A 87 8.49 27.96 11.59
C ALA A 87 8.91 29.25 10.85
N GLY A 88 8.18 29.69 9.82
CA GLY A 88 8.50 30.88 9.01
C GLY A 88 9.81 30.78 8.22
N ARG A 89 10.26 29.55 7.91
CA ARG A 89 11.51 29.28 7.18
C ARG A 89 11.28 28.91 5.71
N HIS A 90 10.02 28.82 5.29
CA HIS A 90 9.67 28.41 3.93
C HIS A 90 9.90 29.55 2.93
N PRO A 91 10.60 29.31 1.80
CA PRO A 91 11.03 30.36 0.88
C PRO A 91 9.88 31.13 0.22
N ILE A 92 8.70 30.51 0.07
CA ILE A 92 7.52 31.15 -0.53
C ILE A 92 6.68 31.91 0.52
N SER A 93 6.64 31.42 1.76
CA SER A 93 5.77 31.97 2.81
C SER A 93 6.47 33.07 3.61
N GLY A 94 7.79 33.00 3.74
CA GLY A 94 8.59 33.92 4.54
C GLY A 94 8.06 34.04 5.97
N ARG A 95 7.96 35.28 6.47
CA ARG A 95 7.38 35.61 7.79
C ARG A 95 5.98 36.24 7.69
N HIS A 96 5.36 36.22 6.51
CA HIS A 96 4.06 36.85 6.32
C HIS A 96 2.97 36.00 7.02
N PRO A 97 2.26 36.52 8.03
CA PRO A 97 1.31 35.73 8.82
C PRO A 97 0.19 35.10 7.98
N GLU A 98 -0.32 35.83 6.99
CA GLU A 98 -1.36 35.35 6.08
C GLU A 98 -0.85 34.23 5.16
N ALA A 99 0.37 34.37 4.61
CA ALA A 99 0.98 33.35 3.76
C ALA A 99 1.29 32.05 4.53
N ILE A 100 1.65 32.17 5.81
CA ILE A 100 1.83 31.03 6.72
C ILE A 100 0.49 30.34 6.96
N GLN A 101 -0.57 31.08 7.28
CA GLN A 101 -1.89 30.49 7.51
C GLN A 101 -2.43 29.76 6.27
N ILE A 102 -2.39 30.40 5.10
CA ILE A 102 -2.88 29.80 3.85
C ILE A 102 -2.04 28.56 3.51
N GLY A 103 -0.71 28.67 3.57
CA GLY A 103 0.19 27.55 3.30
C GLY A 103 -0.07 26.37 4.24
N SER A 104 -0.19 26.62 5.54
CA SER A 104 -0.48 25.58 6.52
C SER A 104 -1.85 24.93 6.31
N GLN A 105 -2.89 25.69 5.98
CA GLN A 105 -4.22 25.14 5.69
C GLN A 105 -4.21 24.25 4.44
N VAL A 106 -3.55 24.70 3.37
CA VAL A 106 -3.44 23.93 2.12
C VAL A 106 -2.70 22.62 2.35
N LEU A 107 -1.54 22.66 3.02
CA LEU A 107 -0.80 21.43 3.31
C LEU A 107 -1.55 20.50 4.24
N ARG A 108 -2.23 21.01 5.27
CA ARG A 108 -3.05 20.16 6.15
C ARG A 108 -4.14 19.43 5.39
N LYS A 109 -4.80 20.11 4.43
CA LYS A 109 -5.80 19.48 3.56
C LYS A 109 -5.19 18.39 2.68
N ILE A 110 -4.05 18.67 2.04
CA ILE A 110 -3.33 17.67 1.22
C ILE A 110 -2.92 16.46 2.08
N LEU A 111 -2.44 16.70 3.30
CA LEU A 111 -2.06 15.63 4.23
C LEU A 111 -3.24 14.76 4.63
N GLU A 112 -4.41 15.35 4.89
CA GLU A 112 -5.64 14.62 5.20
C GLU A 112 -6.11 13.77 4.01
N ASP A 113 -6.11 14.33 2.81
CA ASP A 113 -6.48 13.64 1.57
C ASP A 113 -5.51 12.48 1.25
N ASP A 114 -4.19 12.72 1.37
CA ASP A 114 -3.14 11.71 1.19
C ASP A 114 -3.27 10.59 2.22
N SER A 115 -3.53 10.93 3.49
CA SER A 115 -3.68 9.97 4.58
C SER A 115 -4.90 9.05 4.37
N ASN A 116 -6.05 9.64 4.01
CA ASN A 116 -7.25 8.88 3.68
C ASN A 116 -7.05 7.96 2.48
N THR A 117 -6.36 8.45 1.45
CA THR A 117 -6.05 7.67 0.25
C THR A 117 -5.06 6.54 0.54
N CYS A 118 -4.03 6.80 1.34
CA CYS A 118 -3.09 5.80 1.83
C CYS A 118 -3.80 4.66 2.58
N GLY A 119 -4.72 5.00 3.49
CA GLY A 119 -5.52 4.01 4.23
C GLY A 119 -6.35 3.11 3.31
N LYS A 120 -6.97 3.69 2.27
CA LYS A 120 -7.72 2.94 1.26
C LYS A 120 -6.83 1.96 0.50
N PHE A 121 -5.66 2.41 0.02
CA PHE A 121 -4.73 1.53 -0.70
C PHE A 121 -4.21 0.38 0.17
N GLY A 122 -3.93 0.62 1.45
CA GLY A 122 -3.54 -0.44 2.39
C GLY A 122 -4.64 -1.48 2.60
N ALA A 123 -5.89 -1.03 2.78
CA ALA A 123 -7.03 -1.95 2.89
C ALA A 123 -7.24 -2.78 1.61
N TRP A 124 -7.11 -2.15 0.43
CA TRP A 124 -7.22 -2.84 -0.85
C TRP A 124 -6.08 -3.81 -1.12
N GLN A 125 -4.83 -3.47 -0.74
CA GLN A 125 -3.69 -4.39 -0.83
C GLN A 125 -3.99 -5.71 -0.13
N PHE A 126 -4.46 -5.64 1.13
CA PHE A 126 -4.81 -6.84 1.88
C PHE A 126 -5.97 -7.62 1.24
N ARG A 127 -7.06 -6.94 0.87
CA ARG A 127 -8.23 -7.59 0.25
C ARG A 127 -7.87 -8.34 -1.03
N PHE A 128 -7.11 -7.71 -1.93
CA PHE A 128 -6.68 -8.34 -3.17
C PHE A 128 -5.76 -9.53 -2.93
N LEU A 129 -4.90 -9.47 -1.91
CA LEU A 129 -4.04 -10.60 -1.54
C LEU A 129 -4.89 -11.81 -1.12
N ILE A 130 -5.88 -11.60 -0.25
CA ILE A 130 -6.79 -12.66 0.21
C ILE A 130 -7.65 -13.20 -0.94
N TYR A 131 -8.22 -12.33 -1.78
CA TYR A 131 -9.00 -12.77 -2.94
C TYR A 131 -8.18 -13.61 -3.91
N GLY A 132 -6.93 -13.21 -4.20
CA GLY A 132 -6.02 -14.00 -5.02
C GLY A 132 -5.75 -15.38 -4.42
N SER A 133 -5.51 -15.46 -3.11
CA SER A 133 -5.30 -16.73 -2.41
C SER A 133 -6.52 -17.65 -2.47
N LEU A 134 -7.73 -17.11 -2.28
CA LEU A 134 -8.97 -17.89 -2.36
C LEU A 134 -9.22 -18.42 -3.78
N LEU A 135 -9.00 -17.58 -4.80
CA LEU A 135 -9.11 -17.97 -6.21
C LEU A 135 -8.12 -19.09 -6.56
N TYR A 136 -6.86 -18.96 -6.11
CA TYR A 136 -5.84 -19.99 -6.32
C TYR A 136 -6.22 -21.32 -5.66
N ILE A 137 -6.67 -21.31 -4.39
CA ILE A 137 -7.08 -22.53 -3.68
C ILE A 137 -8.25 -23.20 -4.41
N THR A 138 -9.25 -22.41 -4.81
CA THR A 138 -10.44 -22.91 -5.51
C THR A 138 -10.06 -23.54 -6.84
N TRP A 139 -9.20 -22.87 -7.61
CA TRP A 139 -8.65 -23.39 -8.85
C TRP A 139 -7.92 -24.72 -8.63
N HIS A 140 -7.03 -24.76 -7.64
CA HIS A 140 -6.20 -25.93 -7.38
C HIS A 140 -7.04 -27.15 -6.98
N VAL A 141 -8.05 -26.97 -6.13
CA VAL A 141 -9.00 -28.03 -5.77
C VAL A 141 -9.79 -28.51 -6.99
N PHE A 142 -10.28 -27.57 -7.81
CA PHE A 142 -11.00 -27.91 -9.03
C PHE A 142 -10.13 -28.68 -10.04
N GLU A 143 -8.88 -28.27 -10.21
CA GLU A 143 -7.92 -28.95 -11.08
C GLU A 143 -7.60 -30.36 -10.59
N MET A 144 -7.38 -30.55 -9.27
CA MET A 144 -7.17 -31.87 -8.70
C MET A 144 -8.39 -32.78 -8.91
N TRP A 145 -9.60 -32.26 -8.72
CA TRP A 145 -10.83 -33.01 -8.97
C TRP A 145 -10.97 -33.39 -10.45
N ALA A 146 -10.74 -32.44 -11.36
CA ALA A 146 -10.83 -32.67 -12.81
C ALA A 146 -9.76 -33.65 -13.34
N ARG A 147 -8.62 -33.80 -12.65
CA ARG A 147 -7.60 -34.82 -12.98
C ARG A 147 -7.94 -36.22 -12.43
N THR A 148 -8.84 -36.31 -11.46
CA THR A 148 -9.22 -37.58 -10.81
C THR A 148 -10.40 -38.26 -11.50
N VAL A 149 -11.26 -37.48 -12.17
CA VAL A 149 -12.40 -37.96 -12.97
C VAL A 149 -11.95 -38.21 -14.40
#